data_AF-A0A4P5V3D6-F1
#
_entry.id   AF-A0A4P5V3D6-F1
#
_cell.length_a   1.000
_cell.length_b   1.000
_cell.length_c   1.000
_cell.angle_alpha   90.00
_cell.angle_beta   90.00
_cell.angle_gamma   90.00
#
_symmetry.space_group_name_H-M   'P 1'
#
loop_
_entity.id
_entity.type
_entity.pdbx_description
1 polymer ?
#
loop_
_entity_poly.entity_id
_entity_poly.type
_entity_poly.pdbx_seq_one_letter_code
_entity_poly.pdbx_strand_id
1 'polypeptide(L)'
;MLGKHPGGWFMGHGASIADPYYTMFLFTSENSIPKNTTSGGGGNQLSRWSNKDFDVIVEKMNNVPMGDPRVLDLFHDAMAIWLKELPNIPFIQWFHRIPMNTTYWQGWPTVLNSYCNGAFWHLTFPLILHKLKATQ
;
A
#
# COMPACT_ATOMS: atom_id res chain seq x y z
N MET A 1 -6.87 -18.77 17.18
CA MET A 1 -5.68 -19.52 16.71
C MET A 1 -5.14 -18.77 15.51
N LEU A 2 -3.94 -18.19 15.61
CA LEU A 2 -3.20 -17.71 14.44
C LEU A 2 -3.04 -18.88 13.47
N GLY A 3 -3.26 -18.64 12.17
CA GLY A 3 -3.38 -19.67 11.14
C GLY A 3 -2.21 -20.65 11.04
N LYS A 4 -2.42 -21.76 10.33
CA LYS A 4 -1.50 -22.92 10.15
C LYS A 4 -0.16 -22.62 9.44
N HIS A 5 0.35 -21.40 9.47
CA HIS A 5 1.52 -20.99 8.71
C HIS A 5 2.67 -20.54 9.63
N PRO A 6 3.80 -21.27 9.66
CA PRO A 6 4.97 -20.90 10.44
C PRO A 6 5.75 -19.81 9.70
N GLY A 7 5.74 -18.59 10.24
CA GLY A 7 6.59 -17.48 9.77
C GLY A 7 5.86 -16.14 9.73
N GLY A 8 6.43 -15.14 10.41
CA GLY A 8 6.03 -13.74 10.30
C GLY A 8 7.08 -12.97 9.52
N TRP A 9 6.65 -12.09 8.61
CA TRP A 9 7.53 -11.25 7.79
C TRP A 9 7.33 -9.79 8.18
N PHE A 10 8.41 -9.08 8.52
CA PHE A 10 8.37 -7.64 8.75
C PHE A 10 8.44 -6.89 7.41
N MET A 11 7.40 -7.04 6.60
CA MET A 11 7.24 -6.33 5.35
C MET A 11 6.00 -5.46 5.41
N GLY A 12 6.14 -4.20 5.00
CA GLY A 12 5.00 -3.32 4.80
C GLY A 12 4.38 -3.53 3.42
N HIS A 13 3.18 -2.99 3.24
CA HIS A 13 2.60 -2.79 1.93
C HIS A 13 2.27 -1.31 1.76
N GLY A 14 2.22 -0.84 0.51
CA GLY A 14 1.64 0.46 0.21
C GLY A 14 0.19 0.52 0.68
N ALA A 15 -0.31 1.71 0.97
CA ALA A 15 -1.70 1.94 1.28
C ALA A 15 -2.20 3.13 0.47
N SER A 16 -3.51 3.20 0.31
CA SER A 16 -4.16 4.38 -0.22
C SER A 16 -4.22 5.47 0.84
N ILE A 17 -4.08 6.73 0.41
CA ILE A 17 -4.31 7.91 1.25
C ILE A 17 -5.63 8.63 0.92
N ALA A 18 -6.28 8.25 -0.20
CA ALA A 18 -7.50 8.92 -0.67
C ALA A 18 -8.76 8.25 -0.12
N ASP A 19 -8.82 6.93 -0.15
CA ASP A 19 -9.93 6.08 0.29
C ASP A 19 -9.41 4.68 0.66
N PRO A 20 -10.17 3.79 1.32
CA PRO A 20 -9.65 2.47 1.68
C PRO A 20 -9.55 1.47 0.53
N TYR A 21 -10.10 1.75 -0.67
CA TYR A 21 -10.28 0.75 -1.73
C TYR A 21 -8.97 0.13 -2.17
N TYR A 22 -7.96 0.93 -2.57
CA TYR A 22 -6.70 0.37 -3.04
C TYR A 22 -5.95 -0.40 -1.95
N THR A 23 -6.14 -0.06 -0.67
CA THR A 23 -5.58 -0.85 0.43
C THR A 23 -6.25 -2.22 0.51
N MET A 24 -7.57 -2.29 0.35
CA MET A 24 -8.32 -3.56 0.36
C MET A 24 -8.05 -4.38 -0.91
N PHE A 25 -7.92 -3.72 -2.07
CA PHE A 25 -7.57 -4.35 -3.34
C PHE A 25 -6.29 -5.18 -3.25
N LEU A 26 -5.26 -4.68 -2.53
CA LEU A 26 -4.02 -5.42 -2.31
C LEU A 26 -4.23 -6.78 -1.65
N PHE A 27 -5.37 -7.00 -0.99
CA PHE A 27 -5.74 -8.24 -0.32
C PHE A 27 -6.72 -9.13 -1.08
N THR A 28 -7.12 -8.77 -2.30
CA THR A 28 -7.94 -9.66 -3.12
C THR A 28 -7.19 -10.93 -3.50
N SER A 29 -7.94 -11.99 -3.79
CA SER A 29 -7.38 -13.29 -4.19
C SER A 29 -6.58 -13.21 -5.49
N GLU A 30 -6.86 -12.25 -6.38
CA GLU A 30 -6.08 -12.03 -7.61
C GLU A 30 -4.63 -11.57 -7.32
N ASN A 31 -4.43 -10.90 -6.17
CA ASN A 31 -3.14 -10.43 -5.69
C ASN A 31 -2.44 -11.50 -4.81
N SER A 32 -3.06 -12.66 -4.63
CA SER A 32 -2.45 -13.84 -4.01
C SER A 32 -1.70 -14.66 -5.05
N ILE A 33 -0.37 -14.60 -5.02
CA ILE A 33 0.48 -15.32 -5.97
C ILE A 33 0.74 -16.77 -5.54
N PRO A 34 0.92 -17.71 -6.49
CA PRO A 34 1.28 -19.10 -6.20
C PRO A 34 2.56 -19.23 -5.35
N LYS A 35 2.62 -20.25 -4.49
CA LYS A 35 3.73 -20.50 -3.54
C LYS A 35 5.10 -20.64 -4.21
N ASN A 36 5.13 -21.09 -5.46
CA ASN A 36 6.34 -21.28 -6.26
C ASN A 36 6.76 -20.02 -7.03
N THR A 37 6.07 -18.89 -6.86
CA THR A 37 6.42 -17.61 -7.48
C THR A 37 7.06 -16.67 -6.46
N THR A 38 8.12 -15.99 -6.89
CA THR A 38 8.76 -14.92 -6.12
C THR A 38 7.79 -13.76 -5.92
N SER A 39 7.64 -13.31 -4.68
CA SER A 39 6.85 -12.11 -4.36
C SER A 39 7.57 -10.85 -4.82
N GLY A 40 6.84 -9.91 -5.42
CA GLY A 40 7.30 -8.56 -5.69
C GLY A 40 7.30 -7.66 -4.45
N GLY A 41 6.94 -8.19 -3.28
CA GLY A 41 6.93 -7.46 -2.00
C GLY A 41 5.69 -6.59 -1.77
N GLY A 42 4.67 -6.68 -2.62
CA GLY A 42 3.45 -5.88 -2.51
C GLY A 42 2.29 -6.64 -1.86
N GLY A 43 1.68 -6.08 -0.81
CA GLY A 43 0.38 -6.50 -0.29
C GLY A 43 0.27 -7.99 0.05
N ASN A 44 -0.79 -8.62 -0.44
CA ASN A 44 -1.14 -10.01 -0.16
C ASN A 44 -0.25 -11.05 -0.85
N GLN A 45 0.68 -10.65 -1.71
CA GLN A 45 1.61 -11.58 -2.35
C GLN A 45 2.45 -12.37 -1.34
N LEU A 46 2.71 -11.78 -0.17
CA LEU A 46 3.46 -12.41 0.92
C LEU A 46 2.60 -13.35 1.77
N SER A 47 1.37 -12.93 2.09
CA SER A 47 0.49 -13.73 2.96
C SER A 47 -0.18 -14.87 2.20
N ARG A 48 -0.35 -14.72 0.88
CA ARG A 48 -1.00 -15.69 -0.02
C ARG A 48 -2.41 -16.04 0.42
N TRP A 49 -3.04 -15.12 1.15
CA TRP A 49 -4.38 -15.26 1.66
C TRP A 49 -5.39 -15.11 0.52
N SER A 50 -6.53 -15.78 0.63
CA SER A 50 -7.60 -15.65 -0.35
C SER A 50 -8.94 -15.87 0.36
N ASN A 51 -9.91 -15.03 0.03
CA ASN A 51 -11.25 -15.11 0.58
C ASN A 51 -12.26 -14.53 -0.41
N LYS A 52 -13.16 -15.39 -0.91
CA LYS A 52 -14.13 -15.00 -1.95
C LYS A 52 -15.15 -13.97 -1.46
N ASP A 53 -15.53 -14.03 -0.19
CA ASP A 53 -16.50 -13.08 0.39
C ASP A 53 -15.86 -11.69 0.51
N PHE A 54 -14.57 -11.64 0.85
CA PHE A 54 -13.78 -10.41 0.83
C PHE A 54 -13.68 -9.83 -0.60
N ASP A 55 -13.36 -10.67 -1.58
CA ASP A 55 -13.24 -10.24 -2.99
C ASP A 55 -14.53 -9.57 -3.49
N VAL A 56 -15.70 -10.15 -3.18
CA VAL A 56 -17.02 -9.59 -3.56
C VAL A 56 -17.27 -8.21 -2.95
N ILE A 57 -16.82 -7.97 -1.71
CA ILE A 57 -16.97 -6.66 -1.06
C ILE A 57 -16.07 -5.63 -1.73
N VAL A 58 -14.81 -5.99 -2.01
CA VAL A 58 -13.84 -5.10 -2.65
C VAL A 58 -14.25 -4.76 -4.09
N GLU A 59 -14.83 -5.71 -4.83
CA GLU A 59 -15.39 -5.45 -6.16
C GLU A 59 -16.54 -4.41 -6.10
N LYS A 60 -17.40 -4.47 -5.07
CA LYS A 60 -18.42 -3.43 -4.85
C LYS A 60 -17.78 -2.08 -4.55
N MET A 61 -16.71 -2.05 -3.74
CA MET A 61 -15.99 -0.80 -3.42
C MET A 61 -15.45 -0.12 -4.68
N ASN A 62 -14.96 -0.88 -5.66
CA ASN A 62 -14.45 -0.35 -6.93
C ASN A 62 -15.52 0.43 -7.74
N ASN A 63 -16.79 0.15 -7.50
CA ASN A 63 -17.92 0.83 -8.16
C ASN A 63 -18.45 2.03 -7.38
N VAL A 64 -17.87 2.33 -6.21
CA VAL A 64 -18.27 3.47 -5.37
C VAL A 64 -17.41 4.69 -5.74
N PRO A 65 -18.01 5.85 -6.08
CA PRO A 65 -17.26 7.06 -6.35
C PRO A 65 -16.39 7.50 -5.16
N MET A 66 -15.22 8.05 -5.45
CA MET A 66 -14.35 8.63 -4.42
C MET A 66 -15.10 9.71 -3.62
N GLY A 67 -15.00 9.64 -2.29
CA GLY A 67 -15.68 10.56 -1.37
C GLY A 67 -17.12 10.19 -1.01
N ASP A 68 -17.69 9.15 -1.63
CA ASP A 68 -19.01 8.64 -1.24
C ASP A 68 -18.91 7.84 0.09
N PRO A 69 -19.72 8.17 1.11
CA PRO A 69 -19.63 7.55 2.43
C PRO A 69 -19.90 6.04 2.44
N ARG A 70 -20.59 5.50 1.42
CA ARG A 70 -20.85 4.05 1.30
C ARG A 70 -19.58 3.21 1.23
N VAL A 71 -18.45 3.81 0.82
CA VAL A 71 -17.16 3.11 0.78
C VAL A 71 -16.72 2.68 2.19
N LEU A 72 -17.13 3.42 3.24
CA LEU A 72 -16.77 3.11 4.61
C LEU A 72 -17.58 1.92 5.16
N ASP A 73 -18.84 1.79 4.77
CA ASP A 73 -19.66 0.63 5.15
C ASP A 73 -19.07 -0.65 4.56
N LEU A 74 -18.73 -0.62 3.26
CA LEU A 74 -18.06 -1.74 2.59
C LEU A 74 -16.67 -2.03 3.19
N PHE A 75 -15.93 -0.98 3.57
CA PHE A 75 -14.66 -1.15 4.26
C PHE A 75 -14.84 -1.86 5.61
N HIS A 76 -15.87 -1.52 6.40
CA HIS A 76 -16.16 -2.21 7.65
C HIS A 76 -16.48 -3.69 7.43
N ASP A 77 -17.30 -4.01 6.43
CA ASP A 77 -17.62 -5.39 6.08
C ASP A 77 -16.36 -6.18 5.65
N ALA A 78 -15.52 -5.59 4.82
CA ALA A 78 -14.25 -6.19 4.39
C ALA A 78 -13.29 -6.41 5.57
N MET A 79 -13.17 -5.42 6.45
CA MET A 79 -12.31 -5.50 7.64
C MET A 79 -12.80 -6.52 8.66
N ALA A 80 -14.10 -6.76 8.77
CA ALA A 80 -14.64 -7.80 9.65
C ALA A 80 -14.10 -9.19 9.28
N ILE A 81 -14.00 -9.48 7.97
CA ILE A 81 -13.38 -10.71 7.46
C ILE A 81 -11.87 -10.66 7.69
N TRP A 82 -11.23 -9.57 7.28
CA TRP A 82 -9.77 -9.43 7.33
C TRP A 82 -9.22 -9.53 8.76
N LEU A 83 -9.86 -8.91 9.75
CA LEU A 83 -9.44 -8.98 11.16
C LEU A 83 -9.65 -10.36 11.77
N LYS A 84 -10.67 -11.09 11.32
CA LYS A 84 -10.95 -12.44 11.79
C LYS A 84 -9.89 -13.45 11.31
N GLU A 85 -9.40 -13.29 10.08
CA GLU A 85 -8.42 -14.19 9.47
C GLU A 85 -6.98 -13.69 9.57
N LEU A 86 -6.82 -12.38 9.82
CA LEU A 86 -5.59 -11.64 10.10
C LEU A 86 -4.41 -12.04 9.19
N PRO A 87 -4.55 -11.88 7.86
CA PRO A 87 -3.50 -12.28 6.92
C PRO A 87 -2.21 -11.46 7.09
N ASN A 88 -2.33 -10.23 7.61
CA ASN A 88 -1.22 -9.37 7.99
C ASN A 88 -1.51 -8.77 9.37
N ILE A 89 -0.46 -8.44 10.12
CA ILE A 89 -0.56 -7.82 11.44
C ILE A 89 -0.12 -6.37 11.30
N PRO A 90 -1.04 -5.39 11.38
CA PRO A 90 -0.67 -3.99 11.26
C PRO A 90 0.04 -3.56 12.54
N PHE A 91 1.30 -3.11 12.42
CA PHE A 91 2.14 -2.76 13.58
C PHE A 91 2.45 -1.25 13.65
N ILE A 92 2.89 -0.66 12.54
CA ILE A 92 3.24 0.76 12.45
C ILE A 92 2.82 1.34 11.11
N GLN A 93 2.49 2.64 11.10
CA GLN A 93 2.48 3.42 9.88
C GLN A 93 3.91 3.91 9.59
N TRP A 94 4.46 3.50 8.44
CA TRP A 94 5.82 3.87 8.07
C TRP A 94 5.85 5.12 7.20
N PHE A 95 6.36 6.22 7.76
CA PHE A 95 6.56 7.48 7.02
C PHE A 95 7.91 7.49 6.31
N HIS A 96 7.91 7.90 5.04
CA HIS A 96 9.12 8.18 4.26
C HIS A 96 9.89 9.37 4.86
N ARG A 97 10.86 9.09 5.73
CA ARG A 97 11.77 10.07 6.34
C ARG A 97 13.12 9.99 5.63
N ILE A 98 13.31 10.82 4.61
CA ILE A 98 14.44 10.68 3.68
C ILE A 98 15.22 11.99 3.68
N PRO A 99 16.47 11.99 4.18
CA PRO A 99 17.30 13.18 4.17
C PRO A 99 17.73 13.50 2.74
N MET A 100 17.66 14.77 2.37
CA MET A 100 18.06 15.26 1.06
C MET A 100 19.29 16.14 1.20
N ASN A 101 20.33 15.86 0.41
CA ASN A 101 21.52 16.70 0.35
C ASN A 101 21.27 17.88 -0.60
N THR A 102 21.46 19.11 -0.10
CA THR A 102 21.22 20.35 -0.85
C THR A 102 22.51 21.05 -1.30
N THR A 103 23.68 20.46 -1.07
CA THR A 103 24.98 21.03 -1.47
C THR A 103 25.07 21.17 -3.00
N TYR A 104 24.67 20.14 -3.74
CA TYR A 104 24.80 20.08 -5.21
C TYR A 104 23.47 20.11 -5.97
N TRP A 105 22.36 19.83 -5.27
CA TRP A 105 21.05 19.66 -5.89
C TRP A 105 19.98 20.41 -5.11
N GLN A 106 19.17 21.18 -5.83
CA GLN A 106 17.93 21.78 -5.33
C GLN A 106 16.74 21.21 -6.09
N GLY A 107 15.53 21.57 -5.63
CA GLY A 107 14.28 21.13 -6.26
C GLY A 107 13.70 19.83 -5.68
N TRP A 108 14.30 19.28 -4.61
CA TRP A 108 13.75 18.15 -3.86
C TRP A 108 12.30 18.42 -3.41
N PRO A 109 11.45 17.38 -3.32
CA PRO A 109 10.11 17.54 -2.77
C PRO A 109 10.22 17.88 -1.27
N THR A 110 9.43 18.88 -0.85
CA THR A 110 9.34 19.32 0.54
C THR A 110 7.88 19.42 0.94
N VAL A 111 7.60 19.64 2.23
CA VAL A 111 6.23 19.91 2.70
C VAL A 111 5.62 21.18 2.06
N LEU A 112 6.45 22.14 1.63
CA LEU A 112 6.00 23.37 0.96
C LEU A 112 5.90 23.21 -0.57
N ASN A 113 6.51 22.17 -1.13
CA ASN A 113 6.48 21.84 -2.56
C ASN A 113 6.36 20.31 -2.73
N SER A 114 5.20 19.76 -2.37
CA SER A 114 4.93 18.32 -2.29
C SER A 114 4.46 17.73 -3.63
N TYR A 115 5.24 17.92 -4.69
CA TYR A 115 4.86 17.42 -6.03
C TYR A 115 4.93 15.88 -6.17
N CYS A 116 5.68 15.20 -5.30
CA CYS A 116 5.64 13.74 -5.12
C CYS A 116 6.28 13.35 -3.77
N ASN A 117 6.29 12.05 -3.44
CA ASN A 117 7.03 11.55 -2.29
C ASN A 117 8.54 11.50 -2.57
N GLY A 118 9.37 11.71 -1.55
CA GLY A 118 10.83 11.78 -1.68
C GLY A 118 11.56 10.44 -1.82
N ALA A 119 10.87 9.31 -1.93
CA ALA A 119 11.53 8.01 -1.93
C ALA A 119 12.19 7.68 -3.26
N PHE A 120 13.52 7.58 -3.24
CA PHE A 120 14.32 7.26 -4.42
C PHE A 120 14.12 5.82 -4.93
N TRP A 121 13.66 4.92 -4.06
CA TRP A 121 13.30 3.54 -4.41
C TRP A 121 11.87 3.41 -4.96
N HIS A 122 11.06 4.47 -4.94
CA HIS A 122 9.69 4.43 -5.41
C HIS A 122 9.59 4.66 -6.92
N LEU A 123 8.53 4.14 -7.55
CA LEU A 123 8.29 4.28 -9.00
C LEU A 123 8.24 5.75 -9.47
N THR A 124 7.97 6.68 -8.57
CA THR A 124 7.86 8.12 -8.83
C THR A 124 9.19 8.86 -8.80
N PHE A 125 10.32 8.20 -8.51
CA PHE A 125 11.63 8.85 -8.45
C PHE A 125 12.01 9.62 -9.73
N PRO A 126 11.68 9.17 -10.95
CA PRO A 126 11.94 9.97 -12.16
C PRO A 126 11.31 11.36 -12.15
N LEU A 127 10.17 11.56 -11.44
CA LEU A 127 9.57 12.89 -11.27
C LEU A 127 10.45 13.82 -10.43
N ILE A 128 11.19 13.26 -9.46
CA ILE A 128 12.18 14.01 -8.69
C ILE A 128 13.33 14.42 -9.59
N LEU A 129 13.91 13.47 -10.34
CA LEU A 129 15.03 13.75 -11.25
C LEU A 129 14.69 14.84 -12.26
N HIS A 130 13.46 14.87 -12.78
CA HIS A 130 13.00 15.93 -13.69
C HIS A 130 12.92 17.33 -13.04
N LYS A 131 12.74 17.40 -11.72
CA LYS A 131 12.66 18.66 -10.97
C LYS A 131 14.00 19.10 -10.38
N LEU A 132 14.95 18.18 -10.21
CA LEU A 132 16.26 18.50 -9.67
C LEU A 132 17.02 19.48 -10.56
N LYS A 133 17.69 20.43 -9.92
CA LYS A 133 18.57 21.40 -10.57
C LYS A 133 19.91 21.43 -9.86
N ALA A 134 20.99 21.47 -10.63
CA ALA A 134 22.32 21.71 -10.08
C ALA A 134 22.38 23.09 -9.42
N THR A 135 23.12 23.20 -8.33
CA THR A 135 23.35 24.48 -7.63
C THR A 135 24.58 25.23 -8.15
N GLN A 136 25.43 24.56 -8.93
CA GLN A 136 26.69 25.04 -9.52
C GLN A 136 26.80 24.57 -10.96
#